data_AF-A0A094CX52-F1
#
_entry.id   AF-A0A094CX52-F1
#
_cell.length_a   1.000
_cell.length_b   1.000
_cell.length_c   1.000
_cell.angle_alpha   90.00
_cell.angle_beta   90.00
_cell.angle_gamma   90.00
#
_symmetry.space_group_name_H-M   'P 1'
#
loop_
_entity.id
_entity.type
_entity.pdbx_description
1 polymer ?
#
loop_
_entity_poly.entity_id
_entity_poly.type
_entity_poly.pdbx_seq_one_letter_code
_entity_poly.pdbx_strand_id
1 'polypeptide(L)'
;MAVLSRKSYPDANSQHFDPETGNCSIEFYLACKDTYRVAPNDDIPVLWPYNIYKASDAGEELFGQLEMQIQRVLESYGITTQEISIHTLVSKGPPRERKDTIIIKTHDESNATWKEAVSKIYNEIVEPAAISAQLQMWVEIRNEDLMYKDYSHAIRDRDALEILERAESRIVEAVREFCGGMWSYVSIHERGRAPRVNKKKPAAVVGIKPGSVNAWGAFEERIIGIVESVVLPGEVDVYVDLMIGVVEEC
;
A
#
# COMPACT_ATOMS: atom_id res chain seq x y z
N MET A 1 1.56 10.21 -23.84
CA MET A 1 2.59 10.21 -22.80
C MET A 1 2.01 10.88 -21.59
N ALA A 2 2.25 10.34 -20.41
CA ALA A 2 1.66 10.86 -19.20
C ALA A 2 2.68 10.76 -18.07
N VAL A 3 2.68 11.77 -17.19
CA VAL A 3 3.11 11.54 -15.83
C VAL A 3 2.04 10.68 -15.17
N LEU A 4 2.44 9.51 -14.70
CA LEU A 4 1.54 8.50 -14.18
C LEU A 4 1.63 8.49 -12.66
N SER A 5 0.48 8.54 -11.99
CA SER A 5 0.37 8.16 -10.59
C SER A 5 -0.87 7.28 -10.40
N ARG A 6 -0.83 6.47 -9.35
CA ARG A 6 -1.97 5.69 -8.91
C ARG A 6 -2.95 6.59 -8.18
N LYS A 7 -4.20 6.60 -8.64
CA LYS A 7 -5.28 7.35 -8.01
C LYS A 7 -5.56 6.78 -6.63
N SER A 8 -5.76 7.67 -5.67
CA SER A 8 -6.24 7.34 -4.33
C SER A 8 -7.75 7.57 -4.27
N TYR A 9 -8.48 6.65 -3.63
CA TYR A 9 -9.93 6.73 -3.45
C TYR A 9 -10.27 6.65 -1.95
N PRO A 10 -9.98 7.70 -1.15
CA PRO A 10 -10.35 7.72 0.25
C PRO A 10 -11.88 7.76 0.42
N ASP A 11 -12.40 7.00 1.38
CA ASP A 11 -13.80 7.11 1.81
C ASP A 11 -13.96 8.40 2.64
N ALA A 12 -14.87 9.27 2.21
CA ALA A 12 -15.15 10.55 2.88
C ALA A 12 -15.66 10.37 4.32
N ASN A 13 -16.17 9.17 4.67
CA ASN A 13 -16.63 8.84 6.01
C ASN A 13 -15.59 8.08 6.84
N SER A 14 -14.38 7.87 6.31
CA SER A 14 -13.33 7.18 7.06
C SER A 14 -12.86 8.03 8.23
N GLN A 15 -12.69 7.40 9.39
CA GLN A 15 -12.07 8.03 10.58
C GLN A 15 -10.61 8.48 10.33
N HIS A 16 -9.98 8.02 9.25
CA HIS A 16 -8.58 8.31 8.92
C HIS A 16 -8.42 9.47 7.93
N PHE A 17 -9.53 10.09 7.49
CA PHE A 17 -9.53 11.15 6.49
C PHE A 17 -10.36 12.35 6.93
N ASP A 18 -9.77 13.54 6.86
CA ASP A 18 -10.47 14.80 7.04
C ASP A 18 -10.90 15.33 5.66
N PRO A 19 -12.19 15.32 5.31
CA PRO A 19 -12.67 15.77 4.01
C PRO A 19 -12.59 17.30 3.82
N GLU A 20 -12.52 18.09 4.89
CA GLU A 20 -12.43 19.56 4.79
C GLU A 20 -11.03 20.00 4.38
N THR A 21 -10.01 19.36 4.94
CA THR A 21 -8.60 19.70 4.69
C THR A 21 -7.92 18.78 3.68
N GLY A 22 -8.50 17.59 3.43
CA GLY A 22 -7.87 16.52 2.68
C GLY A 22 -6.76 15.78 3.44
N ASN A 23 -6.60 16.05 4.74
CA ASN A 23 -5.55 15.47 5.55
C ASN A 23 -5.84 14.01 5.89
N CYS A 24 -4.81 13.17 5.76
CA CYS A 24 -4.80 11.79 6.28
C CYS A 24 -3.37 11.37 6.61
N SER A 25 -3.20 10.23 7.29
CA SER A 25 -1.88 9.63 7.43
C SER A 25 -1.37 9.16 6.07
N ILE A 26 -0.05 9.17 5.89
CA ILE A 26 0.55 8.62 4.67
C ILE A 26 0.17 7.15 4.49
N GLU A 27 0.05 6.40 5.60
CA GLU A 27 -0.33 5.00 5.54
C GLU A 27 -1.72 4.81 4.93
N PHE A 28 -2.70 5.59 5.39
CA PHE A 28 -4.06 5.55 4.88
C PHE A 28 -4.10 5.96 3.41
N TYR A 29 -3.42 7.05 3.06
CA TYR A 29 -3.36 7.54 1.68
C TYR A 29 -2.82 6.48 0.70
N LEU A 30 -1.78 5.75 1.10
CA LEU A 30 -1.20 4.68 0.28
C LEU A 30 -2.07 3.43 0.24
N ALA A 31 -2.77 3.08 1.32
CA ALA A 31 -3.74 1.98 1.31
C ALA A 31 -4.90 2.27 0.34
N CYS A 32 -5.40 3.51 0.31
CA CYS A 32 -6.44 3.94 -0.63
C CYS A 32 -6.02 3.90 -2.12
N LYS A 33 -4.72 3.73 -2.41
CA LYS A 33 -4.19 3.51 -3.77
C LYS A 33 -4.11 2.04 -4.16
N ASP A 34 -4.28 1.12 -3.22
CA ASP A 34 -4.22 -0.32 -3.44
C ASP A 34 -5.59 -0.96 -3.22
N THR A 35 -6.50 -0.72 -4.17
CA THR A 35 -7.88 -1.22 -4.08
C THR A 35 -7.97 -2.75 -4.12
N TYR A 36 -6.90 -3.45 -4.47
CA TYR A 36 -6.85 -4.92 -4.53
C TYR A 36 -6.31 -5.54 -3.24
N ARG A 37 -6.35 -4.79 -2.14
CA ARG A 37 -6.02 -5.26 -0.80
C ARG A 37 -6.90 -4.55 0.23
N VAL A 38 -7.65 -5.32 1.02
CA VAL A 38 -8.65 -4.78 1.94
C VAL A 38 -8.52 -5.43 3.31
N ALA A 39 -8.60 -4.61 4.36
CA ALA A 39 -8.67 -5.01 5.77
C ALA A 39 -10.09 -4.71 6.34
N PRO A 40 -10.46 -5.29 7.50
CA PRO A 40 -11.79 -5.10 8.11
C PRO A 40 -11.99 -3.69 8.64
N ASN A 41 -13.26 -3.26 8.76
CA ASN A 41 -13.67 -2.08 9.52
C ASN A 41 -12.93 -0.77 9.18
N ASP A 42 -12.53 -0.56 7.91
CA ASP A 42 -11.72 0.58 7.47
C ASP A 42 -10.29 0.62 8.04
N ASP A 43 -9.82 -0.47 8.65
CA ASP A 43 -8.43 -0.60 9.06
C ASP A 43 -7.47 -0.56 7.86
N ILE A 44 -6.25 -0.14 8.15
CA ILE A 44 -5.18 -0.02 7.17
C ILE A 44 -4.45 -1.37 7.08
N PRO A 45 -4.44 -2.05 5.91
CA PRO A 45 -3.68 -3.28 5.73
C PRO A 45 -2.17 -3.02 5.88
N VAL A 46 -1.38 -4.06 6.18
CA VAL A 46 0.07 -3.90 6.40
C VAL A 46 0.77 -3.50 5.10
N LEU A 47 1.05 -2.21 4.90
CA LEU A 47 1.50 -1.67 3.61
C LEU A 47 2.72 -2.38 3.03
N TRP A 48 2.71 -2.52 1.70
CA TRP A 48 3.87 -2.98 0.95
C TRP A 48 4.97 -1.89 0.96
N PRO A 49 6.26 -2.25 1.14
CA PRO A 49 6.79 -3.59 1.38
C PRO A 49 6.73 -4.03 2.85
N TYR A 50 6.48 -5.32 3.07
CA TYR A 50 6.50 -5.98 4.37
C TYR A 50 7.36 -7.25 4.33
N ASN A 51 7.73 -7.75 5.50
CA ASN A 51 8.30 -9.08 5.68
C ASN A 51 7.20 -10.07 6.06
N ILE A 52 7.35 -11.31 5.61
CA ILE A 52 6.44 -12.41 5.92
C ILE A 52 7.23 -13.46 6.70
N TYR A 53 6.69 -13.93 7.82
CA TYR A 53 7.22 -15.03 8.61
C TYR A 53 6.16 -16.10 8.85
N LYS A 54 6.58 -17.26 9.35
CA LYS A 54 5.68 -18.27 9.89
C LYS A 54 4.83 -17.63 10.99
N ALA A 55 3.52 -17.90 11.00
CA ALA A 55 2.63 -17.51 12.08
C ALA A 55 3.04 -18.19 13.41
N SER A 56 2.52 -17.67 14.53
CA SER A 56 2.67 -18.36 15.80
C SER A 56 1.96 -19.72 15.77
N ASP A 57 2.47 -20.71 16.52
CA ASP A 57 1.85 -22.04 16.56
C ASP A 57 0.41 -21.99 17.08
N ALA A 58 0.12 -21.10 18.04
CA ALA A 58 -1.23 -20.87 18.55
C ALA A 58 -2.14 -20.23 17.49
N GLY A 59 -1.61 -19.32 16.67
CA GLY A 59 -2.33 -18.74 15.53
C GLY A 59 -2.64 -19.78 14.45
N GLU A 60 -1.70 -20.68 14.13
CA GLU A 60 -1.92 -21.79 13.19
C GLU A 60 -3.00 -22.75 13.68
N GLU A 61 -2.97 -23.13 14.96
CA GLU A 61 -3.97 -24.01 15.56
C GLU A 61 -5.37 -23.37 15.53
N LEU A 62 -5.48 -22.11 15.93
CA LEU A 62 -6.75 -21.39 15.91
C LEU A 62 -7.26 -21.24 14.47
N PHE A 63 -6.40 -20.85 13.52
CA PHE A 63 -6.77 -20.74 12.11
C PHE A 63 -7.36 -22.03 11.55
N GLY A 64 -6.77 -23.19 11.88
CA GLY A 64 -7.30 -24.49 11.43
C GLY A 64 -8.74 -24.79 11.89
N GLN A 65 -9.19 -24.15 12.97
CA GLN A 65 -10.57 -24.26 13.46
C GLN A 65 -11.54 -23.31 12.76
N LEU A 66 -11.03 -22.21 12.20
CA LEU A 66 -11.82 -21.12 11.60
C LEU A 66 -11.96 -21.23 10.09
N GLU A 67 -11.02 -21.89 9.41
CA GLU A 67 -10.90 -21.90 7.94
C GLU A 67 -12.22 -22.20 7.20
N MET A 68 -12.95 -23.25 7.60
CA MET A 68 -14.23 -23.60 6.97
C MET A 68 -15.32 -22.53 7.14
N GLN A 69 -15.32 -21.80 8.26
CA GLN A 69 -16.29 -20.74 8.51
C GLN A 69 -15.97 -19.52 7.66
N ILE A 70 -14.68 -19.19 7.54
CA ILE A 70 -14.18 -18.12 6.67
C ILE A 70 -14.56 -18.40 5.22
N GLN A 71 -14.30 -19.62 4.74
CA GLN A 71 -14.64 -20.04 3.38
C GLN A 71 -16.14 -19.88 3.08
N ARG A 72 -17.03 -20.26 4.00
CA ARG A 72 -18.49 -20.09 3.84
C ARG A 72 -18.90 -18.62 3.71
N VAL A 73 -18.27 -17.73 4.46
CA VAL A 73 -18.55 -16.29 4.32
C VAL A 73 -18.10 -15.81 2.95
N LEU A 74 -16.90 -16.16 2.50
CA LEU A 74 -16.40 -15.77 1.17
C LEU A 74 -17.33 -16.22 0.05
N GLU A 75 -17.80 -17.48 0.09
CA GLU A 75 -18.77 -18.02 -0.86
C GLU A 75 -20.09 -17.24 -0.86
N SER A 76 -20.59 -16.83 0.31
CA SER A 76 -21.84 -16.07 0.43
C SER A 76 -21.76 -14.67 -0.19
N TYR A 77 -20.55 -14.10 -0.30
CA TYR A 77 -20.29 -12.83 -0.99
C TYR A 77 -19.82 -13.00 -2.44
N GLY A 78 -19.82 -14.25 -2.96
CA GLY A 78 -19.41 -14.56 -4.33
C GLY A 78 -17.92 -14.36 -4.59
N ILE A 79 -17.07 -14.44 -3.57
CA ILE A 79 -15.61 -14.27 -3.70
C ILE A 79 -14.98 -15.62 -4.03
N THR A 80 -14.21 -15.68 -5.11
CA THR A 80 -13.49 -16.88 -5.53
C THR A 80 -12.22 -17.04 -4.70
N THR A 81 -12.20 -18.00 -3.79
CA THR A 81 -11.01 -18.30 -2.99
C THR A 81 -9.96 -19.04 -3.82
N GLN A 82 -8.74 -18.50 -3.91
CA GLN A 82 -7.57 -19.20 -4.43
C GLN A 82 -6.83 -19.95 -3.31
N GLU A 83 -6.59 -19.25 -2.20
CA GLU A 83 -5.84 -19.76 -1.04
C GLU A 83 -6.27 -18.97 0.20
N ILE A 84 -6.37 -19.66 1.33
CA ILE A 84 -6.46 -19.02 2.65
C ILE A 84 -5.27 -19.54 3.45
N SER A 85 -4.47 -18.63 3.99
CA SER A 85 -3.31 -18.99 4.81
C SER A 85 -3.14 -18.02 5.96
N ILE A 86 -2.35 -18.39 6.97
CA ILE A 86 -1.98 -17.49 8.07
C ILE A 86 -0.47 -17.25 8.07
N HIS A 87 -0.07 -15.99 8.22
CA HIS A 87 1.33 -15.60 8.34
C HIS A 87 1.49 -14.43 9.30
N THR A 88 2.67 -14.31 9.91
CA THR A 88 3.03 -13.06 10.59
C THR A 88 3.51 -12.05 9.57
N LEU A 89 2.80 -10.93 9.45
CA LEU A 89 3.22 -9.78 8.65
C LEU A 89 3.95 -8.77 9.53
N VAL A 90 5.04 -8.20 9.01
CA VAL A 90 5.85 -7.19 9.70
C VAL A 90 6.14 -6.03 8.75
N SER A 91 5.73 -4.83 9.14
CA SER A 91 6.07 -3.60 8.43
C SER A 91 7.59 -3.41 8.34
N LYS A 92 8.08 -2.87 7.21
CA LYS A 92 9.52 -2.54 7.08
C LYS A 92 9.91 -1.25 7.81
N GLY A 93 8.96 -0.34 8.04
CA GLY A 93 9.15 0.89 8.82
C GLY A 93 8.77 0.73 10.30
N PRO A 94 9.30 1.57 11.20
CA PRO A 94 8.82 1.65 12.58
C PRO A 94 7.39 2.23 12.66
N PRO A 95 6.55 1.77 13.61
CA PRO A 95 6.79 0.63 14.50
C PRO A 95 6.73 -0.70 13.73
N ARG A 96 7.68 -1.61 14.04
CA ARG A 96 7.75 -2.96 13.45
C ARG A 96 6.78 -3.90 14.15
N GLU A 97 5.49 -3.63 14.00
CA GLU A 97 4.44 -4.45 14.56
C GLU A 97 4.41 -5.81 13.87
N ARG A 98 4.30 -6.87 14.67
CA ARG A 98 4.12 -8.24 14.20
C ARG A 98 2.65 -8.60 14.34
N LYS A 99 2.03 -8.97 13.23
CA LYS A 99 0.59 -9.30 13.19
C LYS A 99 0.39 -10.65 12.55
N ASP A 100 -0.07 -11.63 13.32
CA ASP A 100 -0.58 -12.88 12.75
C ASP A 100 -1.83 -12.53 11.95
N THR A 101 -1.75 -12.73 10.64
CA THR A 101 -2.73 -12.25 9.67
C THR A 101 -3.18 -13.41 8.82
N ILE A 102 -4.49 -13.67 8.81
CA ILE A 102 -5.13 -14.54 7.85
C ILE A 102 -5.20 -13.79 6.52
N ILE A 103 -4.58 -14.38 5.51
CA ILE A 103 -4.49 -13.84 4.16
C ILE A 103 -5.41 -14.68 3.28
N ILE A 104 -6.42 -14.03 2.71
CA ILE A 104 -7.33 -14.61 1.74
C ILE A 104 -6.92 -14.10 0.36
N LYS A 105 -6.48 -15.02 -0.50
CA LYS A 105 -6.10 -14.72 -1.88
C LYS A 105 -7.25 -15.02 -2.82
N THR A 106 -7.49 -14.12 -3.75
CA THR A 106 -8.47 -14.25 -4.83
C THR A 106 -7.88 -13.76 -6.15
N HIS A 107 -8.41 -14.25 -7.28
CA HIS A 107 -8.14 -13.70 -8.60
C HIS A 107 -9.24 -12.76 -9.10
N ASP A 108 -10.28 -12.52 -8.30
CA ASP A 108 -11.39 -11.65 -8.68
C ASP A 108 -10.86 -10.23 -8.98
N GLU A 109 -11.34 -9.64 -10.06
CA GLU A 109 -11.03 -8.24 -10.43
C GLU A 109 -12.00 -7.26 -9.78
N SER A 110 -13.23 -7.69 -9.47
CA SER A 110 -14.21 -6.90 -8.76
C SER A 110 -13.99 -7.05 -7.25
N ASN A 111 -13.84 -5.93 -6.56
CA ASN A 111 -13.62 -5.86 -5.11
C ASN A 111 -14.81 -5.27 -4.34
N ALA A 112 -15.96 -5.07 -5.00
CA ALA A 112 -17.10 -4.33 -4.45
C ALA A 112 -17.61 -4.89 -3.11
N THR A 113 -17.53 -6.21 -2.93
CA THR A 113 -18.01 -6.90 -1.73
C THR A 113 -16.90 -7.22 -0.71
N TRP A 114 -15.63 -6.96 -1.04
CA TRP A 114 -14.51 -7.44 -0.23
C TRP A 114 -14.47 -6.79 1.15
N LYS A 115 -14.74 -5.47 1.24
CA LYS A 115 -14.75 -4.73 2.51
C LYS A 115 -15.81 -5.28 3.47
N GLU A 116 -17.00 -5.56 2.97
CA GLU A 116 -18.09 -6.15 3.75
C GLU A 116 -17.76 -7.58 4.18
N ALA A 117 -17.25 -8.40 3.26
CA ALA A 117 -16.89 -9.78 3.54
C ALA A 117 -15.77 -9.89 4.58
N VAL A 118 -14.69 -9.13 4.44
CA VAL A 118 -13.56 -9.17 5.39
C VAL A 118 -13.96 -8.63 6.77
N SER A 119 -14.79 -7.58 6.82
CA SER A 119 -15.33 -7.06 8.09
C SER A 119 -16.22 -8.09 8.78
N LYS A 120 -17.06 -8.79 8.02
CA LYS A 120 -17.88 -9.88 8.56
C LYS A 120 -17.03 -11.03 9.11
N ILE A 121 -16.04 -11.48 8.36
CA ILE A 121 -15.10 -12.52 8.80
C ILE A 121 -14.40 -12.10 10.10
N TYR A 122 -13.92 -10.87 10.16
CA TYR A 122 -13.23 -10.36 11.34
C TYR A 122 -14.17 -10.31 12.55
N ASN A 123 -15.29 -9.60 12.44
CA ASN A 123 -16.18 -9.30 13.57
C ASN A 123 -16.95 -10.55 14.07
N GLU A 124 -17.36 -11.45 13.18
CA GLU A 124 -18.21 -12.59 13.57
C GLU A 124 -17.41 -13.87 13.84
N ILE A 125 -16.19 -14.00 13.32
CA ILE A 125 -15.43 -15.26 13.37
C ILE A 125 -14.07 -15.06 14.04
N VAL A 126 -13.21 -14.21 13.47
CA VAL A 126 -11.78 -14.18 13.85
C VAL A 126 -11.55 -13.45 15.17
N GLU A 127 -12.10 -12.25 15.34
CA GLU A 127 -11.89 -11.45 16.56
C GLU A 127 -12.45 -12.15 17.82
N PRO A 128 -13.70 -12.66 17.85
CA PRO A 128 -14.23 -13.34 19.03
C PRO A 128 -13.40 -14.58 19.41
N ALA A 129 -12.94 -15.34 18.41
CA ALA A 129 -12.14 -16.54 18.62
C ALA A 129 -10.73 -16.20 19.11
N ALA A 130 -10.08 -15.18 18.52
CA ALA A 130 -8.77 -14.70 18.93
C ALA A 130 -8.80 -14.15 20.37
N ILE A 131 -9.82 -13.33 20.71
CA ILE A 131 -10.02 -12.82 22.08
C ILE A 131 -10.17 -13.97 23.07
N SER A 132 -10.98 -14.99 22.74
CA SER A 132 -11.19 -16.17 23.59
C SER A 132 -9.90 -16.95 23.81
N ALA A 133 -9.02 -16.99 22.81
CA ALA A 133 -7.70 -17.61 22.87
C ALA A 133 -6.60 -16.68 23.45
N GLN A 134 -6.93 -15.43 23.83
CA GLN A 134 -5.98 -14.40 24.27
C GLN A 134 -4.90 -14.08 23.22
N LEU A 135 -5.29 -14.14 21.94
CA LEU A 135 -4.46 -13.82 20.78
C LEU A 135 -4.93 -12.52 20.12
N GLN A 136 -4.06 -11.95 19.30
CA GLN A 136 -4.43 -10.92 18.34
C GLN A 136 -4.21 -11.45 16.94
N MET A 137 -5.25 -11.39 16.09
CA MET A 137 -5.22 -11.87 14.72
C MET A 137 -5.91 -10.87 13.80
N TRP A 138 -5.38 -10.73 12.59
CA TRP A 138 -5.92 -9.87 11.54
C TRP A 138 -6.40 -10.68 10.35
N VAL A 139 -7.15 -10.04 9.46
CA VAL A 139 -7.63 -10.63 8.22
C VAL A 139 -7.43 -9.64 7.08
N GLU A 140 -6.92 -10.11 5.94
CA GLU A 140 -6.85 -9.32 4.72
C GLU A 140 -7.37 -10.14 3.53
N ILE A 141 -8.18 -9.53 2.67
CA ILE A 141 -8.50 -10.06 1.33
C ILE A 141 -7.61 -9.35 0.32
N ARG A 142 -6.95 -10.10 -0.57
CA ARG A 142 -6.10 -9.52 -1.61
C ARG A 142 -6.13 -10.28 -2.92
N ASN A 143 -5.98 -9.54 -4.02
CA ASN A 143 -5.60 -10.11 -5.31
C ASN A 143 -4.12 -9.90 -5.53
N GLU A 144 -3.35 -10.98 -5.40
CA GLU A 144 -1.89 -10.91 -5.46
C GLU A 144 -1.34 -10.45 -6.80
N ASP A 145 -2.10 -10.67 -7.88
CA ASP A 145 -1.78 -10.29 -9.24
C ASP A 145 -2.18 -8.86 -9.57
N LEU A 146 -2.99 -8.18 -8.77
CA LEU A 146 -3.43 -6.81 -9.06
C LEU A 146 -2.98 -5.80 -8.00
N MET A 147 -2.76 -6.25 -6.77
CA MET A 147 -2.27 -5.40 -5.68
C MET A 147 -0.91 -4.77 -5.98
N TYR A 148 -0.60 -3.70 -5.26
CA TYR A 148 0.67 -3.01 -5.42
C TYR A 148 1.84 -3.81 -4.82
N LYS A 149 2.80 -4.17 -5.67
CA LYS A 149 4.00 -4.95 -5.31
C LYS A 149 5.23 -4.51 -6.10
N ASP A 150 5.32 -3.23 -6.43
CA ASP A 150 6.45 -2.75 -7.20
C ASP A 150 7.73 -2.76 -6.36
N TYR A 151 8.84 -3.03 -7.05
CA TYR A 151 10.20 -2.96 -6.54
C TYR A 151 10.97 -1.86 -7.26
N SER A 152 11.99 -1.36 -6.57
CA SER A 152 12.91 -0.37 -7.11
C SER A 152 14.04 -1.05 -7.88
N HIS A 153 14.41 -0.46 -9.02
CA HIS A 153 15.47 -0.92 -9.90
C HIS A 153 16.29 0.28 -10.39
N ALA A 154 17.55 0.03 -10.76
CA ALA A 154 18.35 1.07 -11.43
C ALA A 154 17.71 1.45 -12.77
N ILE A 155 17.67 2.76 -13.06
CA ILE A 155 17.22 3.27 -14.37
C ILE A 155 18.25 2.86 -15.42
N ARG A 156 17.77 2.27 -16.52
CA ARG A 156 18.63 1.86 -17.65
C ARG A 156 18.61 2.83 -18.82
N ASP A 157 17.52 3.57 -18.94
CA ASP A 157 17.31 4.58 -19.98
C ASP A 157 17.98 5.90 -19.56
N ARG A 158 18.97 6.35 -20.35
CA ARG A 158 19.70 7.59 -20.03
C ARG A 158 18.85 8.83 -20.23
N ASP A 159 17.98 8.85 -21.22
CA ASP A 159 17.15 10.02 -21.53
C ASP A 159 16.15 10.22 -20.38
N ALA A 160 15.55 9.13 -19.90
CA ALA A 160 14.69 9.15 -18.73
C ALA A 160 15.42 9.60 -17.45
N LEU A 161 16.68 9.17 -17.26
CA LEU A 161 17.50 9.59 -16.14
C LEU A 161 17.76 11.10 -16.18
N GLU A 162 18.21 11.63 -17.32
CA GLU A 162 18.50 13.07 -17.50
C GLU A 162 17.24 13.94 -17.31
N ILE A 163 16.06 13.45 -17.71
CA ILE A 163 14.79 14.13 -17.43
C ILE A 163 14.51 14.18 -15.93
N LEU A 164 14.65 13.05 -15.24
CA LEU A 164 14.36 12.93 -13.81
C LEU A 164 15.36 13.69 -12.93
N GLU A 165 16.65 13.72 -13.30
CA GLU A 165 17.68 14.52 -12.61
C GLU A 165 17.39 16.03 -12.70
N ARG A 166 16.84 16.50 -13.83
CA ARG A 166 16.38 17.90 -13.97
C ARG A 166 15.16 18.22 -13.08
N ALA A 167 14.30 17.23 -12.84
CA ALA A 167 13.15 17.38 -11.94
C ALA A 167 13.56 17.39 -10.46
N GLU A 168 14.60 16.63 -10.11
CA GLU A 168 14.94 16.27 -8.73
C GLU A 168 15.12 17.49 -7.81
N SER A 169 15.85 18.51 -8.24
CA SER A 169 16.08 19.72 -7.45
C SER A 169 14.77 20.45 -7.11
N ARG A 170 13.87 20.58 -8.10
CA ARG A 170 12.54 21.19 -7.93
C ARG A 170 11.64 20.34 -7.04
N ILE A 171 11.72 19.01 -7.15
CA ILE A 171 10.99 18.09 -6.27
C ILE A 171 11.48 18.27 -4.83
N VAL A 172 12.79 18.28 -4.59
CA VAL A 172 13.37 18.49 -3.25
C VAL A 172 12.95 19.83 -2.66
N GLU A 173 12.92 20.90 -3.45
CA GLU A 173 12.41 22.21 -3.00
C GLU A 173 10.93 22.13 -2.60
N ALA A 174 10.08 21.54 -3.43
CA ALA A 174 8.65 21.37 -3.12
C ALA A 174 8.42 20.49 -1.89
N VAL A 175 9.19 19.42 -1.72
CA VAL A 175 9.16 18.54 -0.54
C VAL A 175 9.55 19.31 0.72
N ARG A 176 10.59 20.16 0.66
CA ARG A 176 11.01 20.97 1.82
C ARG A 176 9.96 21.99 2.22
N GLU A 177 9.29 22.60 1.25
CA GLU A 177 8.24 23.58 1.49
C GLU A 177 6.97 22.93 2.04
N PHE A 178 6.53 21.82 1.46
CA PHE A 178 5.24 21.20 1.75
C PHE A 178 5.30 20.19 2.90
N CYS A 179 6.39 19.43 3.00
CA CYS A 179 6.52 18.30 3.91
C CYS A 179 7.51 18.58 5.06
N GLY A 180 7.61 19.83 5.54
CA GLY A 180 8.59 20.23 6.57
C GLY A 180 8.73 19.20 7.70
N GLY A 181 9.90 18.54 7.77
CA GLY A 181 10.20 17.50 8.77
C GLY A 181 9.51 16.13 8.60
N MET A 182 8.54 16.00 7.69
CA MET A 182 7.72 14.80 7.43
C MET A 182 8.26 13.87 6.35
N TRP A 183 9.35 14.21 5.65
CA TRP A 183 9.93 13.39 4.59
C TRP A 183 11.27 12.76 5.00
N SER A 184 11.63 11.68 4.34
CA SER A 184 12.89 10.94 4.54
C SER A 184 13.86 11.12 3.37
N TYR A 185 13.40 10.89 2.14
CA TYR A 185 14.26 10.98 0.96
C TYR A 185 13.46 11.35 -0.30
N VAL A 186 14.17 11.85 -1.30
CA VAL A 186 13.73 11.91 -2.70
C VAL A 186 14.66 11.01 -3.47
N SER A 187 14.13 10.22 -4.40
CA SER A 187 14.94 9.31 -5.19
C SER A 187 14.35 9.11 -6.57
N ILE A 188 15.21 8.84 -7.55
CA ILE A 188 14.81 8.52 -8.91
C ILE A 188 15.26 7.09 -9.23
N HIS A 189 14.32 6.25 -9.62
CA HIS A 189 14.59 4.85 -9.92
C HIS A 189 13.48 4.25 -10.78
N GLU A 190 13.73 3.11 -11.41
CA GLU A 190 12.68 2.34 -12.08
C GLU A 190 11.79 1.64 -11.06
N ARG A 191 10.46 1.76 -11.21
CA ARG A 191 9.45 1.00 -10.46
C ARG A 191 8.80 -0.03 -11.35
N GLY A 192 8.62 -1.24 -10.83
CA GLY A 192 7.84 -2.27 -11.50
C GLY A 192 7.84 -3.59 -10.75
N ARG A 193 7.01 -4.52 -11.20
CA ARG A 193 6.85 -5.84 -10.55
C ARG A 193 8.01 -6.78 -10.87
N ALA A 194 8.57 -7.41 -9.84
CA ALA A 194 9.47 -8.54 -10.01
C ALA A 194 8.68 -9.80 -10.45
N PRO A 195 9.21 -10.66 -11.36
CA PRO A 195 10.46 -10.56 -12.11
C PRO A 195 10.26 -9.95 -13.51
N ARG A 196 9.14 -9.25 -13.80
CA ARG A 196 8.80 -8.77 -15.15
C ARG A 196 9.73 -7.63 -15.58
N VAL A 197 10.84 -7.98 -16.22
CA VAL A 197 11.92 -7.08 -16.66
C VAL A 197 11.42 -5.96 -17.61
N ASN A 198 10.33 -6.20 -18.36
CA ASN A 198 9.96 -5.36 -19.52
C ASN A 198 8.83 -4.35 -19.25
N LYS A 199 8.37 -4.18 -18.00
CA LYS A 199 7.30 -3.22 -17.64
C LYS A 199 7.72 -2.20 -16.58
N LYS A 200 9.02 -2.06 -16.35
CA LYS A 200 9.57 -1.09 -15.40
C LYS A 200 9.44 0.30 -15.99
N LYS A 201 9.11 1.28 -15.14
CA LYS A 201 8.95 2.67 -15.55
C LYS A 201 9.83 3.56 -14.68
N PRO A 202 10.59 4.49 -15.28
CA PRO A 202 11.30 5.52 -14.52
C PRO A 202 10.33 6.25 -13.60
N ALA A 203 10.72 6.47 -12.35
CA ALA A 203 9.86 7.09 -11.36
C ALA A 203 10.64 8.08 -10.49
N ALA A 204 9.97 9.19 -10.16
CA ALA A 204 10.33 10.03 -9.03
C ALA A 204 9.57 9.53 -7.80
N VAL A 205 10.31 9.16 -6.75
CA VAL A 205 9.76 8.62 -5.52
C VAL A 205 10.11 9.52 -4.34
N VAL A 206 9.09 9.92 -3.59
CA VAL A 206 9.25 10.67 -2.34
C VAL A 206 8.93 9.75 -1.16
N GLY A 207 9.93 9.50 -0.33
CA GLY A 207 9.78 8.77 0.92
C GLY A 207 9.29 9.69 2.03
N ILE A 208 8.13 9.39 2.61
CA ILE A 208 7.48 10.13 3.68
C ILE A 208 7.63 9.37 4.99
N LYS A 209 7.95 10.06 6.09
CA LYS A 209 8.12 9.43 7.40
C LYS A 209 6.81 8.77 7.84
N PRO A 210 6.87 7.57 8.44
CA PRO A 210 5.70 6.90 8.97
C PRO A 210 4.92 7.79 9.95
N GLY A 211 3.59 7.70 9.93
CA GLY A 211 2.68 8.46 10.79
C GLY A 211 2.52 9.93 10.43
N SER A 212 3.19 10.42 9.39
CA SER A 212 3.01 11.80 8.93
C SER A 212 1.57 12.01 8.44
N VAL A 213 0.97 13.15 8.81
CA VAL A 213 -0.39 13.54 8.39
C VAL A 213 -0.33 14.82 7.57
N ASN A 214 -0.89 14.81 6.36
CA ASN A 214 -0.96 15.97 5.46
C ASN A 214 -1.97 15.73 4.32
N ALA A 215 -2.19 16.73 3.49
CA ALA A 215 -3.00 16.67 2.27
C ALA A 215 -2.20 16.02 1.13
N TRP A 216 -1.94 14.72 1.24
CA TRP A 216 -1.06 13.97 0.33
C TRP A 216 -1.52 13.99 -1.13
N GLY A 217 -2.83 14.06 -1.39
CA GLY A 217 -3.35 14.21 -2.76
C GLY A 217 -2.86 15.50 -3.42
N ALA A 218 -3.04 16.65 -2.76
CA ALA A 218 -2.58 17.94 -3.26
C ALA A 218 -1.05 18.00 -3.38
N PHE A 219 -0.33 17.39 -2.43
CA PHE A 219 1.11 17.26 -2.51
C PHE A 219 1.57 16.49 -3.74
N GLU A 220 0.98 15.33 -3.99
CA GLU A 220 1.34 14.50 -5.14
C GLU A 220 1.04 15.21 -6.46
N GLU A 221 -0.11 15.87 -6.60
CA GLU A 221 -0.44 16.68 -7.77
C GLU A 221 0.60 17.78 -8.03
N ARG A 222 1.13 18.41 -6.97
CA ARG A 222 2.23 19.37 -7.10
C ARG A 222 3.49 18.72 -7.64
N ILE A 223 3.86 17.52 -7.18
CA ILE A 223 5.02 16.80 -7.70
C ILE A 223 4.81 16.39 -9.16
N ILE A 224 3.60 15.93 -9.51
CA ILE A 224 3.22 15.61 -10.89
C ILE A 224 3.44 16.83 -11.80
N GLY A 225 2.93 18.01 -11.41
CA GLY A 225 3.11 19.24 -12.20
C GLY A 225 4.57 19.65 -12.37
N ILE A 226 5.44 19.37 -11.39
CA ILE A 226 6.89 19.60 -11.52
C ILE A 226 7.49 18.68 -12.57
N VAL A 227 7.18 17.38 -12.53
CA VAL A 227 7.69 16.39 -13.50
C VAL A 227 7.17 16.72 -14.91
N GLU A 228 5.87 17.05 -15.05
CA GLU A 228 5.28 17.47 -16.32
C GLU A 228 5.99 18.70 -16.91
N SER A 229 6.47 19.62 -16.08
CA SER A 229 7.18 20.82 -16.55
C SER A 229 8.56 20.56 -17.17
N VAL A 230 9.14 19.38 -16.96
CA VAL A 230 10.48 19.03 -17.45
C VAL A 230 10.48 17.89 -18.48
N VAL A 231 9.41 17.09 -18.54
CA VAL A 231 9.24 16.03 -19.54
C VAL A 231 8.82 16.64 -20.88
N LEU A 232 9.56 16.38 -21.96
CA LEU A 232 9.19 16.84 -23.29
C LEU A 232 8.23 15.86 -23.99
N PRO A 233 7.30 16.32 -24.84
CA PRO A 233 6.43 15.43 -25.60
C PRO A 233 7.22 14.51 -26.55
N GLY A 234 6.88 13.21 -26.58
CA GLY A 234 7.51 12.14 -27.36
C GLY A 234 8.55 11.22 -26.68
N GLU A 235 9.14 11.60 -25.54
CA GLU A 235 10.25 10.92 -24.85
C GLU A 235 9.87 9.67 -24.01
N VAL A 236 9.37 9.79 -22.77
CA VAL A 236 9.20 8.64 -21.84
C VAL A 236 8.04 8.83 -20.85
N ASP A 237 7.26 7.79 -20.55
CA ASP A 237 6.29 7.80 -19.45
C ASP A 237 7.00 7.72 -18.08
N VAL A 238 6.78 8.72 -17.22
CA VAL A 238 7.40 8.81 -15.89
C VAL A 238 6.36 8.60 -14.80
N TYR A 239 6.70 7.82 -13.78
CA TYR A 239 5.86 7.66 -12.59
C TYR A 239 6.20 8.69 -11.50
N VAL A 240 5.19 9.14 -10.77
CA VAL A 240 5.34 9.80 -9.47
C VAL A 240 4.75 8.88 -8.43
N ASP A 241 5.50 8.59 -7.35
CA ASP A 241 5.05 7.72 -6.28
C ASP A 241 5.40 8.32 -4.91
N LEU A 242 4.44 8.35 -4.01
CA LEU A 242 4.70 8.55 -2.59
C LEU A 242 4.86 7.18 -1.93
N MET A 243 5.78 7.07 -0.98
CA MET A 243 6.02 5.82 -0.26
C MET A 243 6.32 6.07 1.21
N ILE A 244 6.10 5.04 2.04
CA ILE A 244 6.62 5.05 3.41
C ILE A 244 8.15 5.00 3.35
N GLY A 245 8.79 6.05 3.84
CA GLY A 245 10.21 6.15 4.05
C GLY A 245 10.65 5.36 5.28
N VAL A 246 11.89 4.88 5.27
CA VAL A 246 12.51 4.31 6.47
C VAL A 246 13.21 5.45 7.20
N VAL A 247 12.94 5.59 8.49
CA VAL A 247 13.79 6.37 9.39
C VAL A 247 14.83 5.39 9.90
N GLU A 248 16.04 5.42 9.34
CA GLU A 248 17.17 4.88 10.09
C GLU A 248 17.50 5.93 11.15
N GLU A 249 17.13 5.67 12.40
CA GLU A 249 17.78 6.34 13.53
C GLU A 249 19.24 5.88 13.50
N CYS A 250 20.12 6.74 12.98
CA CYS A 250 21.58 6.57 13.13
C CYS A 250 22.00 6.81 14.58
#